data_AF-A0A436R4G2-F1
#
_entry.id   AF-A0A436R4G2-F1
#
_cell.length_a   1.000
_cell.length_b   1.000
_cell.length_c   1.000
_cell.angle_alpha   90.00
_cell.angle_beta   90.00
_cell.angle_gamma   90.00
#
_symmetry.space_group_name_H-M   'P 1'
#
loop_
_entity.id
_entity.type
_entity.pdbx_description
1 polymer ?
#
loop_
_entity_poly.entity_id
_entity_poly.type
_entity_poly.pdbx_seq_one_letter_code
_entity_poly.pdbx_strand_id
1 'polypeptide(L)'
;TEYVDVYFVHWPNSDFPIGPTMEMMERLRASGRIKAVGVSNFSIADMDSARQHGVIDVLQPPYNMLWREVEAETLPYCRKHNVGVMPYSGLAQGLLTGTLSTDTKFVEGDERRTTVLFQPGTYERAVNAVDMLKPIAARYGKTVPQLAIQWLTSRPGVSSPLVGARTVKELEENVESAGWTISDADIAAIDRITAPVWAEIKDKGDMFGFRARQRQEQQAKRA
;
A
#
# COMPACT_ATOMS: atom_id res chain seq x y z
N THR A 1 20.99 -15.74 -11.42
CA THR A 1 20.66 -14.55 -12.22
C THR A 1 21.82 -13.59 -12.15
N GLU A 2 22.15 -12.92 -13.26
CA GLU A 2 23.30 -11.98 -13.39
C GLU A 2 22.90 -10.52 -13.10
N TYR A 3 21.59 -10.21 -13.10
CA TYR A 3 21.06 -8.87 -12.86
C TYR A 3 19.73 -8.93 -12.07
N VAL A 4 19.27 -7.77 -11.58
CA VAL A 4 17.96 -7.56 -10.96
C VAL A 4 17.16 -6.51 -11.76
N ASP A 5 15.91 -6.78 -12.12
CA ASP A 5 15.11 -5.82 -12.91
C ASP A 5 14.84 -4.52 -12.13
N VAL A 6 14.39 -4.60 -10.88
CA VAL A 6 14.18 -3.44 -10.00
C VAL A 6 14.80 -3.70 -8.63
N TYR A 7 15.68 -2.81 -8.17
CA TYR A 7 16.31 -2.90 -6.86
C TYR A 7 15.86 -1.75 -5.96
N PHE A 8 15.37 -2.06 -4.75
CA PHE A 8 14.69 -1.08 -3.90
C PHE A 8 15.54 -0.63 -2.71
N VAL A 9 15.49 0.67 -2.42
CA VAL A 9 15.75 1.18 -1.07
C VAL A 9 14.45 1.04 -0.26
N HIS A 10 14.46 0.14 0.73
CA HIS A 10 13.22 -0.28 1.41
C HIS A 10 12.67 0.80 2.36
N TRP A 11 13.53 1.53 3.06
CA TRP A 11 13.13 2.61 3.96
C TRP A 11 14.18 3.72 3.94
N PRO A 12 13.78 5.00 4.08
CA PRO A 12 14.73 6.06 4.34
C PRO A 12 15.37 5.83 5.72
N ASN A 13 16.66 6.09 5.84
CA ASN A 13 17.39 5.91 7.09
C ASN A 13 18.22 7.17 7.39
N SER A 14 17.99 7.78 8.55
CA SER A 14 18.71 9.00 8.96
C SER A 14 20.21 8.78 9.18
N ASP A 15 20.61 7.55 9.51
CA ASP A 15 22.02 7.21 9.75
C ASP A 15 22.81 7.08 8.43
N PHE A 16 22.11 6.92 7.30
CA PHE A 16 22.69 6.77 5.97
C PHE A 16 22.11 7.81 5.01
N PRO A 17 22.83 8.90 4.73
CA PRO A 17 22.35 9.95 3.84
C PRO A 17 21.95 9.42 2.47
N ILE A 18 20.81 9.89 1.95
CA ILE A 18 20.23 9.34 0.71
C ILE A 18 21.08 9.57 -0.54
N GLY A 19 21.88 10.64 -0.58
CA GLY A 19 22.74 10.99 -1.72
C GLY A 19 23.74 9.88 -2.07
N PRO A 20 24.68 9.52 -1.17
CA PRO A 20 25.59 8.41 -1.38
C PRO A 20 24.91 7.06 -1.68
N THR A 21 23.74 6.81 -1.08
CA THR A 21 22.93 5.62 -1.39
C THR A 21 22.51 5.62 -2.86
N MET A 22 21.92 6.72 -3.34
CA MET A 22 21.46 6.85 -4.73
C MET A 22 22.61 6.85 -5.73
N GLU A 23 23.74 7.48 -5.42
CA GLU A 23 24.95 7.42 -6.27
C GLU A 23 25.45 5.99 -6.43
N MET A 24 25.37 5.18 -5.37
CA MET A 24 25.71 3.76 -5.46
C MET A 24 24.69 2.98 -6.30
N MET A 25 23.40 3.29 -6.17
CA MET A 25 22.35 2.68 -7.01
C MET A 25 22.59 2.98 -8.50
N GLU A 26 22.99 4.20 -8.86
CA GLU A 26 23.36 4.55 -10.24
C GLU A 26 24.61 3.82 -10.73
N ARG A 27 25.61 3.60 -9.87
CA ARG A 27 26.78 2.77 -10.23
C ARG A 27 26.38 1.31 -10.50
N LEU A 28 25.48 0.75 -9.69
CA LEU A 28 24.94 -0.59 -9.94
C LEU A 28 24.20 -0.64 -11.27
N ARG A 29 23.40 0.38 -11.58
CA ARG A 29 22.67 0.51 -12.86
C ARG A 29 23.65 0.58 -14.04
N ALA A 30 24.64 1.46 -13.97
CA ALA A 30 25.67 1.62 -15.02
C ALA A 30 26.50 0.34 -15.25
N SER A 31 26.72 -0.47 -14.21
CA SER A 31 27.37 -1.78 -14.34
C SER A 31 26.49 -2.89 -14.91
N GLY A 32 25.20 -2.62 -15.16
CA GLY A 32 24.23 -3.60 -15.66
C GLY A 32 23.69 -4.57 -14.61
N ARG A 33 24.07 -4.41 -13.33
CA ARG A 33 23.61 -5.29 -12.22
C ARG A 33 22.17 -5.06 -11.84
N ILE A 34 21.65 -3.85 -12.05
CA ILE A 34 20.24 -3.52 -11.86
C ILE A 34 19.73 -2.75 -13.10
N LYS A 35 18.45 -2.91 -13.46
CA LYS A 35 17.86 -2.15 -14.58
C LYS A 35 17.12 -0.89 -14.13
N ALA A 36 16.51 -0.92 -12.95
CA ALA A 36 15.74 0.18 -12.38
C ALA A 36 15.96 0.31 -10.87
N VAL A 37 15.77 1.52 -10.36
CA VAL A 37 15.86 1.88 -8.95
C VAL A 37 14.48 2.16 -8.41
N GLY A 38 14.11 1.40 -7.39
CA GLY A 38 12.90 1.62 -6.61
C GLY A 38 13.19 2.26 -5.26
N VAL A 39 12.23 2.99 -4.73
CA VAL A 39 12.20 3.42 -3.32
C VAL A 39 10.87 3.00 -2.70
N SER A 40 10.88 2.76 -1.39
CA SER A 40 9.69 2.34 -0.64
C SER A 40 9.57 3.17 0.63
N ASN A 41 8.34 3.57 0.97
CA ASN A 41 8.03 4.38 2.16
C ASN A 41 8.71 5.76 2.22
N PHE A 42 9.08 6.33 1.07
CA PHE A 42 9.64 7.67 0.97
C PHE A 42 8.53 8.72 0.92
N SER A 43 8.71 9.83 1.65
CA SER A 43 7.90 11.03 1.44
C SER A 43 8.29 11.75 0.14
N ILE A 44 7.49 12.74 -0.27
CA ILE A 44 7.85 13.61 -1.41
C ILE A 44 9.20 14.30 -1.16
N ALA A 45 9.46 14.76 0.06
CA ALA A 45 10.75 15.39 0.41
C ALA A 45 11.93 14.41 0.29
N ASP A 46 11.75 13.15 0.72
CA ASP A 46 12.77 12.12 0.57
C ASP A 46 13.03 11.81 -0.92
N MET A 47 11.98 11.75 -1.74
CA MET A 47 12.09 11.55 -3.19
C MET A 47 12.77 12.73 -3.89
N ASP A 48 12.42 13.97 -3.53
CA ASP A 48 13.07 15.17 -4.09
C ASP A 48 14.56 15.20 -3.76
N SER A 49 14.93 14.83 -2.53
CA SER A 49 16.33 14.71 -2.10
C SER A 49 17.06 13.61 -2.88
N ALA A 50 16.49 12.41 -2.95
CA ALA A 50 17.06 11.28 -3.69
C ALA A 50 17.27 11.58 -5.18
N ARG A 51 16.33 12.30 -5.80
CA ARG A 51 16.37 12.64 -7.24
C ARG A 51 17.45 13.66 -7.61
N GLN A 52 18.09 14.30 -6.64
CA GLN A 52 19.29 15.13 -6.89
C GLN A 52 20.52 14.26 -7.20
N HIS A 53 20.49 12.97 -6.87
CA HIS A 53 21.65 12.07 -6.95
C HIS A 53 21.43 10.85 -7.85
N GLY A 54 20.21 10.62 -8.34
CA GLY A 54 19.89 9.49 -9.22
C GLY A 54 18.44 9.52 -9.70
N VAL A 55 18.07 8.55 -10.53
CA VAL A 55 16.72 8.39 -11.06
C VAL A 55 15.93 7.43 -10.17
N ILE A 56 14.71 7.82 -9.79
CA ILE A 56 13.74 6.93 -9.17
C ILE A 56 12.78 6.47 -10.26
N ASP A 57 12.73 5.16 -10.50
CA ASP A 57 11.84 4.57 -11.50
C ASP A 57 10.51 4.12 -10.88
N VAL A 58 10.54 3.68 -9.61
CA VAL A 58 9.37 3.10 -8.93
C VAL A 58 9.27 3.56 -7.48
N LEU A 59 8.07 3.93 -7.05
CA LEU A 59 7.70 4.06 -5.63
C LEU A 59 6.83 2.87 -5.20
N GLN A 60 7.09 2.33 -4.02
CA GLN A 60 6.29 1.27 -3.40
C GLN A 60 5.67 1.74 -2.07
N PRO A 61 4.43 2.28 -2.09
CA PRO A 61 3.76 2.77 -0.87
C PRO A 61 2.62 1.85 -0.38
N PRO A 62 2.16 1.99 0.87
CA PRO A 62 0.92 1.35 1.30
C PRO A 62 -0.28 2.02 0.62
N TYR A 63 -1.12 1.26 -0.07
CA TYR A 63 -2.35 1.80 -0.67
C TYR A 63 -3.39 0.70 -0.87
N ASN A 64 -4.61 0.95 -0.41
CA ASN A 64 -5.77 0.10 -0.62
C ASN A 64 -7.06 0.93 -0.44
N MET A 65 -8.23 0.30 -0.60
CA MET A 65 -9.51 1.01 -0.48
C MET A 65 -9.75 1.67 0.88
N LEU A 66 -9.10 1.19 1.95
CA LEU A 66 -9.28 1.67 3.33
C LEU A 66 -8.16 2.63 3.78
N TRP A 67 -6.97 2.55 3.17
CA TRP A 67 -5.81 3.41 3.44
C TRP A 67 -5.42 4.18 2.16
N ARG A 68 -5.78 5.47 2.10
CA ARG A 68 -5.76 6.29 0.87
C ARG A 68 -4.81 7.49 0.93
N GLU A 69 -3.83 7.44 1.83
CA GLU A 69 -2.89 8.53 2.12
C GLU A 69 -2.19 9.08 0.87
N VAL A 70 -1.78 8.21 -0.04
CA VAL A 70 -1.04 8.58 -1.25
C VAL A 70 -1.85 9.34 -2.30
N GLU A 71 -3.18 9.37 -2.22
CA GLU A 71 -4.01 9.89 -3.30
C GLU A 71 -3.92 11.41 -3.49
N ALA A 72 -3.77 12.16 -2.40
CA ALA A 72 -3.84 13.62 -2.44
C ALA A 72 -2.59 14.25 -3.10
N GLU A 73 -1.41 13.70 -2.82
CA GLU A 73 -0.13 14.35 -3.20
C GLU A 73 0.83 13.37 -3.87
N THR A 74 1.05 12.19 -3.28
CA THR A 74 2.07 11.23 -3.73
C THR A 74 1.79 10.65 -5.11
N LEU A 75 0.56 10.18 -5.39
CA LEU A 75 0.20 9.67 -6.72
C LEU A 75 0.30 10.76 -7.81
N PRO A 76 -0.23 11.99 -7.62
CA PRO A 76 0.02 13.11 -8.52
C PRO A 76 1.51 13.42 -8.74
N TYR A 77 2.32 13.42 -7.68
CA TYR A 77 3.77 13.63 -7.75
C TYR A 77 4.43 12.57 -8.63
N CYS A 78 4.16 11.29 -8.37
CA CYS A 78 4.73 10.19 -9.14
C CYS A 78 4.37 10.29 -10.62
N ARG A 79 3.11 10.60 -10.95
CA ARG A 79 2.68 10.82 -12.34
C ARG A 79 3.41 11.99 -13.00
N LYS A 80 3.55 13.12 -12.30
CA LYS A 80 4.27 14.30 -12.81
C LYS A 80 5.73 14.00 -13.12
N HIS A 81 6.33 13.08 -12.38
CA HIS A 81 7.76 12.74 -12.48
C HIS A 81 8.04 11.40 -13.18
N ASN A 82 7.04 10.79 -13.82
CA ASN A 82 7.14 9.48 -14.49
C ASN A 82 7.68 8.37 -13.59
N VAL A 83 7.33 8.41 -12.30
CA VAL A 83 7.64 7.35 -11.33
C VAL A 83 6.48 6.35 -11.33
N GLY A 84 6.76 5.09 -11.61
CA GLY A 84 5.77 4.01 -11.50
C GLY A 84 5.38 3.78 -10.04
N VAL A 85 4.14 3.35 -9.78
CA VAL A 85 3.69 3.06 -8.41
C VAL A 85 3.31 1.60 -8.26
N MET A 86 3.97 0.92 -7.33
CA MET A 86 3.73 -0.48 -6.98
C MET A 86 3.18 -0.59 -5.55
N PRO A 87 1.88 -0.37 -5.33
CA PRO A 87 1.34 -0.34 -3.97
C PRO A 87 1.39 -1.71 -3.29
N TYR A 88 1.66 -1.71 -1.99
CA TYR A 88 1.58 -2.90 -1.14
C TYR A 88 0.39 -2.84 -0.18
N SER A 89 0.12 -3.97 0.49
CA SER A 89 -1.04 -4.15 1.39
C SER A 89 -2.38 -3.93 0.69
N GLY A 90 -2.49 -4.36 -0.57
CA GLY A 90 -3.69 -4.15 -1.38
C GLY A 90 -4.96 -4.80 -0.81
N LEU A 91 -4.79 -5.88 -0.02
CA LEU A 91 -5.88 -6.56 0.69
C LEU A 91 -6.02 -6.14 2.17
N ALA A 92 -5.41 -5.03 2.58
CA ALA A 92 -5.53 -4.46 3.94
C ALA A 92 -5.29 -5.50 5.06
N GLN A 93 -4.18 -6.24 4.96
CA GLN A 93 -3.79 -7.30 5.92
C GLN A 93 -4.88 -8.36 6.15
N GLY A 94 -5.66 -8.66 5.11
CA GLY A 94 -6.72 -9.66 5.14
C GLY A 94 -8.12 -9.08 5.41
N LEU A 95 -8.28 -7.79 5.69
CA LEU A 95 -9.62 -7.20 5.82
C LEU A 95 -10.41 -7.30 4.50
N LEU A 96 -9.78 -7.00 3.37
CA LEU A 96 -10.44 -7.00 2.06
C LEU A 96 -10.60 -8.39 1.43
N THR A 97 -10.35 -9.48 2.18
CA THR A 97 -10.75 -10.83 1.74
C THR A 97 -12.24 -11.08 1.98
N GLY A 98 -12.88 -10.29 2.86
CA GLY A 98 -14.26 -10.51 3.30
C GLY A 98 -14.44 -11.70 4.24
N THR A 99 -13.34 -12.30 4.75
CA THR A 99 -13.37 -13.46 5.66
C THR A 99 -13.29 -13.09 7.14
N LEU A 100 -12.89 -11.85 7.46
CA LEU A 100 -12.86 -11.36 8.84
C LEU A 100 -14.24 -10.86 9.27
N SER A 101 -14.55 -11.05 10.55
CA SER A 101 -15.78 -10.59 11.21
C SER A 101 -15.45 -9.85 12.51
N THR A 102 -16.42 -9.16 13.10
CA THR A 102 -16.28 -8.54 14.43
C THR A 102 -15.97 -9.57 15.54
N ASP A 103 -16.32 -10.83 15.32
CA ASP A 103 -16.05 -11.93 16.27
C ASP A 103 -14.67 -12.56 16.09
N THR A 104 -13.96 -12.23 15.01
CA THR A 104 -12.64 -12.80 14.72
C THR A 104 -11.68 -12.50 15.87
N LYS A 105 -11.01 -13.55 16.37
CA LYS A 105 -10.02 -13.45 17.43
C LYS A 105 -8.62 -13.55 16.84
N PHE A 106 -7.78 -12.59 17.20
CA PHE A 106 -6.37 -12.58 16.82
C PHE A 106 -5.54 -13.18 17.95
N VAL A 107 -4.68 -14.13 17.59
CA VAL A 107 -3.78 -14.77 18.55
C VAL A 107 -2.79 -13.76 19.15
N GLU A 108 -2.20 -14.10 20.29
CA GLU A 108 -1.09 -13.33 20.83
C GLU A 108 0.08 -13.30 19.82
N GLY A 109 0.71 -12.15 19.67
CA GLY A 109 1.77 -11.93 18.67
C GLY A 109 1.28 -11.59 17.26
N ASP A 110 -0.03 -11.59 16.98
CA ASP A 110 -0.55 -11.17 15.67
C ASP A 110 -0.33 -9.66 15.45
N GLU A 111 0.53 -9.32 14.49
CA GLU A 111 0.92 -7.94 14.18
C GLU A 111 -0.26 -7.04 13.82
N ARG A 112 -1.37 -7.61 13.29
CA ARG A 112 -2.57 -6.83 12.94
C ARG A 112 -3.09 -6.04 14.13
N ARG A 113 -2.99 -6.58 15.35
CA ARG A 113 -3.42 -5.92 16.59
C ARG A 113 -2.72 -4.57 16.84
N THR A 114 -1.59 -4.32 16.19
CA THR A 114 -0.81 -3.08 16.34
C THR A 114 -1.07 -2.05 15.23
N THR A 115 -1.83 -2.41 14.21
CA THR A 115 -2.08 -1.58 13.02
C THR A 115 -3.35 -0.77 13.14
N VAL A 116 -3.42 0.36 12.43
CA VAL A 116 -4.47 1.36 12.62
C VAL A 116 -5.87 0.83 12.28
N LEU A 117 -5.97 -0.02 11.26
CA LEU A 117 -7.25 -0.59 10.79
C LEU A 117 -7.85 -1.63 11.75
N PHE A 118 -7.06 -2.15 12.69
CA PHE A 118 -7.47 -3.19 13.63
C PHE A 118 -7.62 -2.66 15.06
N GLN A 119 -7.55 -1.33 15.24
CA GLN A 119 -7.84 -0.71 16.53
C GLN A 119 -9.35 -0.75 16.82
N PRO A 120 -9.75 -0.84 18.10
CA PRO A 120 -11.16 -0.82 18.48
C PRO A 120 -11.91 0.40 17.91
N GLY A 121 -13.12 0.18 17.42
CA GLY A 121 -13.94 1.18 16.73
C GLY A 121 -13.65 1.23 15.22
N THR A 122 -12.37 1.34 14.84
CA THR A 122 -11.95 1.34 13.44
C THR A 122 -12.16 -0.02 12.79
N TYR A 123 -11.81 -1.10 13.50
CA TYR A 123 -11.93 -2.47 12.99
C TYR A 123 -13.36 -2.85 12.61
N GLU A 124 -14.32 -2.58 13.49
CA GLU A 124 -15.73 -2.88 13.27
C GLU A 124 -16.27 -2.07 12.10
N ARG A 125 -15.86 -0.80 11.97
CA ARG A 125 -16.20 0.03 10.81
C ARG A 125 -15.62 -0.53 9.52
N ALA A 126 -14.36 -0.97 9.54
CA ALA A 126 -13.69 -1.55 8.38
C ALA A 126 -14.37 -2.87 7.94
N VAL A 127 -14.71 -3.76 8.89
CA VAL A 127 -15.45 -5.00 8.60
C VAL A 127 -16.81 -4.68 7.97
N ASN A 128 -17.58 -3.76 8.54
CA ASN A 128 -18.87 -3.35 7.98
C ASN A 128 -18.73 -2.76 6.56
N ALA A 129 -17.70 -1.94 6.33
CA ALA A 129 -17.43 -1.40 4.99
C ALA A 129 -17.13 -2.52 3.99
N VAL A 130 -16.31 -3.51 4.38
CA VAL A 130 -16.00 -4.67 3.54
C VAL A 130 -17.26 -5.48 3.23
N ASP A 131 -18.16 -5.67 4.18
CA ASP A 131 -19.43 -6.36 3.95
C ASP A 131 -20.30 -5.64 2.90
N MET A 132 -20.30 -4.30 2.92
CA MET A 132 -20.99 -3.48 1.92
C MET A 132 -20.36 -3.57 0.51
N LEU A 133 -19.10 -4.03 0.39
CA LEU A 133 -18.46 -4.26 -0.91
C LEU A 133 -18.89 -5.58 -1.56
N LYS A 134 -19.38 -6.57 -0.79
CA LYS A 134 -19.78 -7.89 -1.29
C LYS A 134 -20.82 -7.82 -2.42
N PRO A 135 -21.91 -7.03 -2.32
CA PRO A 135 -22.88 -6.90 -3.41
C PRO A 135 -22.30 -6.23 -4.66
N ILE A 136 -21.32 -5.33 -4.52
CA ILE A 136 -20.66 -4.69 -5.67
C ILE A 136 -19.82 -5.73 -6.41
N ALA A 137 -19.01 -6.51 -5.69
CA ALA A 137 -18.20 -7.58 -6.29
C ALA A 137 -19.07 -8.61 -7.03
N ALA A 138 -20.21 -8.99 -6.42
CA ALA A 138 -21.15 -9.94 -6.99
C ALA A 138 -21.76 -9.49 -8.34
N ARG A 139 -21.93 -8.18 -8.58
CA ARG A 139 -22.40 -7.66 -9.89
C ARG A 139 -21.48 -8.03 -11.05
N TYR A 140 -20.20 -8.22 -10.77
CA TYR A 140 -19.17 -8.60 -11.75
C TYR A 140 -18.89 -10.11 -11.76
N GLY A 141 -19.59 -10.90 -10.93
CA GLY A 141 -19.27 -12.30 -10.71
C GLY A 141 -17.90 -12.50 -10.05
N LYS A 142 -17.46 -11.54 -9.23
CA LYS A 142 -16.14 -11.51 -8.60
C LYS A 142 -16.24 -11.56 -7.08
N THR A 143 -15.14 -11.92 -6.44
CA THR A 143 -14.98 -11.86 -4.98
C THR A 143 -14.53 -10.46 -4.53
N VAL A 144 -14.67 -10.14 -3.24
CA VAL A 144 -14.16 -8.88 -2.67
C VAL A 144 -12.64 -8.69 -2.88
N PRO A 145 -11.76 -9.70 -2.67
CA PRO A 145 -10.33 -9.50 -2.95
C PRO A 145 -10.06 -9.22 -4.43
N GLN A 146 -10.78 -9.86 -5.35
CA GLN A 146 -10.67 -9.56 -6.79
C GLN A 146 -11.12 -8.14 -7.12
N LEU A 147 -12.22 -7.67 -6.51
CA LEU A 147 -12.67 -6.28 -6.62
C LEU A 147 -11.61 -5.31 -6.06
N ALA A 148 -10.99 -5.65 -4.92
CA ALA A 148 -9.96 -4.83 -4.28
C ALA A 148 -8.71 -4.67 -5.15
N ILE A 149 -8.21 -5.76 -5.71
CA ILE A 149 -7.04 -5.77 -6.61
C ILE A 149 -7.37 -5.01 -7.89
N GLN A 150 -8.56 -5.23 -8.47
CA GLN A 150 -8.92 -4.56 -9.71
C GLN A 150 -9.15 -3.06 -9.52
N TRP A 151 -9.73 -2.65 -8.39
CA TRP A 151 -9.85 -1.24 -8.03
C TRP A 151 -8.48 -0.57 -7.89
N LEU A 152 -7.49 -1.23 -7.27
CA LEU A 152 -6.12 -0.70 -7.20
C LEU A 152 -5.50 -0.56 -8.58
N THR A 153 -5.68 -1.57 -9.43
CA THR A 153 -5.16 -1.60 -10.80
C THR A 153 -5.78 -0.51 -11.67
N SER A 154 -7.03 -0.10 -11.40
CA SER A 154 -7.70 0.97 -12.14
C SER A 154 -7.32 2.39 -11.67
N ARG A 155 -6.55 2.54 -10.58
CA ARG A 155 -6.22 3.87 -10.04
C ARG A 155 -5.21 4.60 -10.93
N PRO A 156 -5.46 5.88 -11.27
CA PRO A 156 -4.50 6.67 -12.02
C PRO A 156 -3.13 6.75 -11.33
N GLY A 157 -2.09 6.32 -12.02
CA GLY A 157 -0.70 6.33 -11.53
C GLY A 157 -0.24 5.02 -10.89
N VAL A 158 -1.14 4.07 -10.62
CA VAL A 158 -0.75 2.72 -10.19
C VAL A 158 -0.30 1.92 -11.42
N SER A 159 0.92 1.37 -11.35
CA SER A 159 1.50 0.57 -12.42
C SER A 159 1.26 -0.93 -12.21
N SER A 160 1.45 -1.42 -10.98
CA SER A 160 1.19 -2.83 -10.64
C SER A 160 1.08 -3.00 -9.13
N PRO A 161 -0.09 -3.35 -8.56
CA PRO A 161 -0.18 -3.67 -7.14
C PRO A 161 0.59 -4.95 -6.79
N LEU A 162 1.19 -4.99 -5.61
CA LEU A 162 1.71 -6.22 -5.03
C LEU A 162 0.55 -7.04 -4.46
N VAL A 163 0.42 -8.26 -4.97
CA VAL A 163 -0.60 -9.22 -4.54
C VAL A 163 0.08 -10.47 -3.99
N GLY A 164 -0.05 -10.68 -2.68
CA GLY A 164 0.54 -11.83 -2.00
C GLY A 164 -0.28 -13.09 -2.21
N ALA A 165 0.40 -14.23 -2.32
CA ALA A 165 -0.19 -15.56 -2.29
C ALA A 165 0.77 -16.53 -1.57
N ARG A 166 0.21 -17.47 -0.81
CA ARG A 166 0.93 -18.59 -0.16
C ARG A 166 0.63 -19.91 -0.84
N THR A 167 -0.47 -20.00 -1.58
CA THR A 167 -0.88 -21.19 -2.33
C THR A 167 -1.09 -20.88 -3.81
N VAL A 168 -1.02 -21.91 -4.66
CA VAL A 168 -1.32 -21.78 -6.10
C VAL A 168 -2.75 -21.29 -6.31
N LYS A 169 -3.71 -21.79 -5.52
CA LYS A 169 -5.10 -21.37 -5.60
C LYS A 169 -5.28 -19.85 -5.34
N GLU A 170 -4.63 -19.30 -4.32
CA GLU A 170 -4.66 -17.85 -4.07
C GLU A 170 -4.04 -17.05 -5.22
N LEU A 171 -3.00 -17.59 -5.87
CA LEU A 171 -2.42 -16.97 -7.06
C LEU A 171 -3.41 -16.97 -8.24
N GLU A 172 -4.06 -18.10 -8.51
CA GLU A 172 -5.09 -18.23 -9.55
C GLU A 172 -6.26 -17.27 -9.30
N GLU A 173 -6.74 -17.19 -8.06
CA GLU A 173 -7.79 -16.24 -7.65
C GLU A 173 -7.37 -14.78 -7.83
N ASN A 174 -6.11 -14.44 -7.54
CA ASN A 174 -5.57 -13.10 -7.75
C ASN A 174 -5.51 -12.74 -9.25
N VAL A 175 -5.12 -13.68 -10.12
CA VAL A 175 -5.04 -13.47 -11.58
C VAL A 175 -6.41 -13.14 -12.17
N GLU A 176 -7.48 -13.74 -11.65
CA GLU A 176 -8.86 -13.44 -12.06
C GLU A 176 -9.33 -12.01 -11.74
N SER A 177 -8.53 -11.22 -11.02
CA SER A 177 -8.78 -9.78 -10.83
C SER A 177 -8.55 -8.99 -12.12
N ALA A 178 -7.78 -9.49 -13.07
CA ALA A 178 -7.50 -8.82 -14.34
C ALA A 178 -8.57 -9.13 -15.42
N GLY A 179 -8.58 -8.34 -16.50
CA GLY A 179 -9.38 -8.61 -17.70
C GLY A 179 -10.83 -8.11 -17.66
N TRP A 180 -11.21 -7.34 -16.65
CA TRP A 180 -12.52 -6.68 -16.55
C TRP A 180 -12.37 -5.26 -15.99
N THR A 181 -13.43 -4.47 -15.99
CA THR A 181 -13.40 -3.08 -15.50
C THR A 181 -14.54 -2.83 -14.53
N ILE A 182 -14.29 -1.97 -13.54
CA ILE A 182 -15.31 -1.49 -12.60
C ILE A 182 -15.92 -0.22 -13.21
N SER A 183 -17.24 -0.12 -13.24
CA SER A 183 -17.91 1.08 -13.72
C SER A 183 -17.62 2.30 -12.84
N ASP A 184 -17.63 3.51 -13.42
CA ASP A 184 -17.43 4.75 -12.66
C ASP A 184 -18.45 4.89 -11.51
N ALA A 185 -19.68 4.43 -11.73
CA ALA A 185 -20.73 4.44 -10.71
C ALA A 185 -20.39 3.53 -9.51
N ASP A 186 -19.81 2.36 -9.77
CA ASP A 186 -19.37 1.45 -8.71
C ASP A 186 -18.07 1.90 -8.06
N ILE A 187 -17.14 2.54 -8.79
CA ILE A 187 -15.98 3.21 -8.18
C ILE A 187 -16.45 4.28 -7.19
N ALA A 188 -17.41 5.13 -7.59
CA ALA A 188 -17.99 6.13 -6.70
C ALA A 188 -18.77 5.51 -5.52
N ALA A 189 -19.36 4.33 -5.69
CA ALA A 189 -19.99 3.59 -4.59
C ALA A 189 -18.95 3.06 -3.59
N ILE A 190 -17.87 2.45 -4.08
CA ILE A 190 -16.73 2.00 -3.27
C ILE A 190 -16.15 3.19 -2.48
N ASP A 191 -15.91 4.32 -3.15
CA ASP A 191 -15.37 5.52 -2.52
C ASP A 191 -16.26 6.01 -1.36
N ARG A 192 -17.59 6.02 -1.56
CA ARG A 192 -18.53 6.40 -0.49
C ARG A 192 -18.55 5.42 0.67
N ILE A 193 -18.41 4.11 0.39
CA ILE A 193 -18.39 3.06 1.42
C ILE A 193 -17.14 3.18 2.29
N THR A 194 -15.97 3.43 1.68
CA THR A 194 -14.70 3.40 2.41
C THR A 194 -14.24 4.75 2.94
N ALA A 195 -14.78 5.87 2.44
CA ALA A 195 -14.43 7.22 2.90
C ALA A 195 -14.58 7.41 4.43
N PRO A 196 -15.62 6.91 5.12
CA PRO A 196 -15.72 7.03 6.57
C PRO A 196 -14.59 6.33 7.32
N VAL A 197 -14.09 5.18 6.82
CA VAL A 197 -12.95 4.47 7.41
C VAL A 197 -11.69 5.30 7.26
N TRP A 198 -11.42 5.78 6.03
CA TRP A 198 -10.26 6.62 5.77
C TRP A 198 -10.26 7.92 6.58
N ALA A 199 -11.42 8.59 6.69
CA ALA A 199 -11.57 9.82 7.45
C ALA A 199 -11.21 9.67 8.93
N GLU A 200 -11.44 8.49 9.52
CA GLU A 200 -11.11 8.20 10.92
C GLU A 200 -9.61 7.98 11.14
N ILE A 201 -8.90 7.43 10.15
CA ILE A 201 -7.50 7.01 10.30
C ILE A 201 -6.47 7.90 9.59
N LYS A 202 -6.91 8.86 8.78
CA LYS A 202 -6.02 9.70 7.96
C LYS A 202 -4.92 10.43 8.76
N ASP A 203 -5.20 10.78 10.01
CA ASP A 203 -4.29 11.53 10.88
C ASP A 203 -3.45 10.62 11.79
N LYS A 204 -3.49 9.29 11.60
CA LYS A 204 -2.76 8.32 12.44
C LYS A 204 -1.29 8.16 12.07
N GLY A 205 -0.85 8.75 10.96
CA GLY A 205 0.55 8.94 10.58
C GLY A 205 1.16 7.83 9.70
N ASP A 206 0.95 6.56 10.03
CA ASP A 206 1.29 5.42 9.16
C ASP A 206 0.32 4.26 9.39
N MET A 207 0.14 3.41 8.38
CA MET A 207 -0.83 2.30 8.42
C MET A 207 -0.49 1.26 9.51
N PHE A 208 0.79 1.08 9.82
CA PHE A 208 1.28 0.04 10.73
C PHE A 208 1.40 0.51 12.19
N GLY A 209 1.03 1.77 12.47
CA GLY A 209 1.09 2.39 13.80
C GLY A 209 2.52 2.57 14.34
N PHE A 210 3.56 2.42 13.52
CA PHE A 210 4.95 2.47 13.95
C PHE A 210 5.32 3.84 14.54
N ARG A 211 4.95 4.93 13.85
CA ARG A 211 5.22 6.30 14.28
C ARG A 211 4.48 6.64 15.57
N ALA A 212 3.27 6.09 15.75
CA ALA A 212 2.52 6.29 16.99
C ALA A 212 3.22 5.64 18.19
N ARG A 213 3.72 4.41 18.03
CA ARG A 213 4.48 3.71 19.07
C ARG A 213 5.78 4.42 19.43
N GLN A 214 6.56 4.85 18.43
CA GLN A 214 7.79 5.62 18.68
C GLN A 214 7.53 6.91 19.48
N ARG A 215 6.46 7.64 19.18
CA ARG A 215 6.08 8.85 19.95
C ARG A 215 5.75 8.51 21.40
N GLN A 216 5.01 7.43 21.65
CA GLN A 216 4.66 6.99 23.00
C GLN A 216 5.92 6.58 23.80
N GLU A 217 6.82 5.82 23.19
CA GLU A 217 8.09 5.44 23.82
C GLU A 217 8.96 6.64 24.17
N GLN A 218 9.03 7.64 23.29
CA GLN A 218 9.76 8.89 23.55
C GLN A 218 9.13 9.70 24.67
N GLN A 219 7.79 9.74 24.76
CA GLN A 219 7.08 10.40 25.86
C GLN A 219 7.29 9.67 27.19
N ALA A 220 7.23 8.34 27.19
CA ALA A 220 7.47 7.52 28.39
C ALA A 220 8.91 7.65 28.92
N LYS A 221 9.90 7.85 28.04
CA LYS A 221 11.30 8.13 28.44
C LYS A 221 11.50 9.54 29.01
N ARG A 222 10.54 10.45 28.81
CA ARG A 222 10.58 11.84 29.29
C ARG A 222 9.75 12.07 30.55
N ALA A 223 8.94 11.11 30.96
CA ALA A 223 8.13 11.12 32.17
C ALA A 223 8.87 10.41 33.32
#